data_AF-A0A2W5XMQ4-F1
#
_entry.id   AF-A0A2W5XMQ4-F1
#
_cell.length_a   1.000
_cell.length_b   1.000
_cell.length_c   1.000
_cell.angle_alpha   90.00
_cell.angle_beta   90.00
_cell.angle_gamma   90.00
#
_symmetry.space_group_name_H-M   'P 1'
#
loop_
_entity.id
_entity.type
_entity.pdbx_description
1 polymer ?
#
loop_
_entity_poly.entity_id
_entity_poly.type
_entity_poly.pdbx_seq_one_letter_code
_entity_poly.pdbx_strand_id
1 'polypeptide(L)' 'MRRSYLDYAMSVIVARALPDVRDGLKPVHRRILYAMLQLGLAPDKPHRKCAGTVGEVLKNYHPHGDVSVYDALVRMAQ' A
#
# COMPACT_ATOMS: atom_id res chain seq x y z
N MET A 1 0.83 -6.62 -29.36
CA MET A 1 0.21 -7.35 -28.22
C MET A 1 1.22 -8.03 -27.31
N ARG A 2 2.11 -8.91 -27.81
CA ARG A 2 3.06 -9.68 -26.97
C ARG A 2 3.90 -8.84 -25.99
N ARG A 3 4.44 -7.69 -26.44
CA ARG A 3 5.24 -6.78 -25.61
C ARG A 3 4.42 -6.17 -24.47
N SER A 4 3.28 -5.55 -24.79
CA SER A 4 2.38 -4.96 -23.80
C SER A 4 1.88 -5.97 -22.77
N TYR A 5 1.63 -7.22 -23.20
CA TYR A 5 1.26 -8.30 -22.29
C TYR A 5 2.41 -8.65 -21.33
N LEU A 6 3.63 -8.78 -21.85
CA LEU A 6 4.82 -9.08 -21.04
C LEU A 6 5.11 -7.96 -20.03
N ASP A 7 5.05 -6.70 -20.46
CA ASP A 7 5.29 -5.52 -19.63
C ASP A 7 4.27 -5.45 -18.48
N TYR A 8 2.99 -5.67 -18.80
CA TYR A 8 1.93 -5.71 -17.78
C TYR A 8 2.11 -6.89 -16.83
N ALA A 9 2.34 -8.09 -17.33
CA ALA A 9 2.53 -9.29 -16.51
C ALA A 9 3.71 -9.11 -15.54
N MET A 10 4.83 -8.58 -16.02
CA MET A 10 6.00 -8.31 -15.19
C MET A 10 5.70 -7.25 -14.11
N SER A 11 4.99 -6.18 -14.46
CA SER A 11 4.58 -5.15 -13.49
C SER A 11 3.71 -5.72 -12.36
N VAL A 12 2.82 -6.67 -12.69
CA VAL A 12 1.94 -7.31 -11.71
C VAL A 12 2.75 -8.23 -10.79
N ILE A 13 3.64 -9.06 -11.35
CA ILE A 13 4.42 -10.03 -10.57
C ILE A 13 5.33 -9.30 -9.59
N VAL A 14 6.10 -8.32 -10.06
CA VAL A 14 7.17 -7.69 -9.26
C VAL A 14 6.63 -6.59 -8.34
N ALA A 15 5.68 -5.78 -8.81
CA ALA A 15 5.31 -4.54 -8.13
C ALA A 15 3.88 -4.52 -7.58
N ARG A 16 3.17 -5.66 -7.58
CA ARG A 16 1.77 -5.71 -7.09
C ARG A 16 1.44 -6.97 -6.32
N ALA A 17 1.63 -8.14 -6.93
CA ALA A 17 1.00 -9.38 -6.48
C ALA A 17 1.82 -10.14 -5.43
N LEU A 18 3.14 -10.24 -5.62
CA LEU A 18 4.01 -11.04 -4.76
C LEU A 18 4.66 -10.18 -3.66
N PRO A 19 4.83 -10.72 -2.44
CA PRO A 19 5.58 -10.06 -1.38
C PRO A 19 7.09 -10.11 -1.63
N ASP A 20 7.83 -9.16 -1.05
CA ASP A 20 9.30 -9.22 -0.99
C ASP A 20 9.72 -10.21 0.10
N VAL A 21 10.79 -10.99 -0.14
CA VAL A 21 11.28 -12.01 0.79
C VAL A 21 11.85 -11.44 2.09
N ARG A 22 12.32 -10.19 2.07
CA ARG A 22 13.01 -9.57 3.21
C ARG A 22 12.05 -9.14 4.32
N ASP A 23 10.86 -8.68 3.94
CA ASP A 23 9.87 -8.15 4.88
C ASP A 23 8.50 -8.85 4.78
N GLY A 24 8.28 -9.72 3.79
CA GLY A 24 7.01 -10.39 3.56
C GLY A 24 5.88 -9.46 3.09
N LEU A 25 6.19 -8.21 2.73
CA LEU A 25 5.20 -7.19 2.42
C LEU A 25 5.03 -6.99 0.91
N LYS A 26 3.77 -6.87 0.49
CA LYS A 26 3.43 -6.31 -0.82
C LYS A 26 3.66 -4.80 -0.83
N PRO A 27 3.87 -4.17 -2.00
CA PRO A 27 4.12 -2.73 -2.09
C PRO A 27 3.05 -1.84 -1.44
N VAL A 28 1.77 -2.24 -1.48
CA VAL A 28 0.69 -1.47 -0.84
C VAL A 28 0.81 -1.45 0.69
N HIS A 29 1.13 -2.58 1.33
CA HIS A 29 1.30 -2.66 2.78
C HIS A 29 2.47 -1.78 3.24
N ARG A 30 3.60 -1.85 2.53
CA ARG A 30 4.80 -1.06 2.84
C ARG A 30 4.52 0.44 2.77
N ARG A 31 3.80 0.89 1.75
CA ARG A 31 3.42 2.31 1.59
C ARG A 31 2.48 2.78 2.70
N ILE A 32 1.52 1.95 3.10
CA ILE A 32 0.61 2.26 4.22
C ILE A 32 1.39 2.43 5.52
N LEU A 33 2.22 1.45 5.89
CA LEU A 33 3.00 1.51 7.13
C LEU A 33 3.99 2.69 7.12
N TYR A 34 4.60 2.96 5.98
CA TYR A 34 5.48 4.12 5.83
C TYR A 34 4.74 5.45 6.00
N ALA A 35 3.55 5.61 5.38
CA ALA A 35 2.73 6.80 5.57
C ALA A 35 2.27 6.96 7.03
N MET A 36 1.89 5.86 7.69
CA MET A 36 1.54 5.88 9.12
C MET A 36 2.71 6.33 9.98
N LEU A 37 3.93 5.88 9.67
CA LEU A 37 5.16 6.33 10.33
C LEU A 37 5.39 7.84 10.13
N GLN A 38 5.25 8.35 8.89
CA GLN A 38 5.41 9.78 8.60
C GLN A 38 4.36 10.65 9.30
N LEU A 39 3.13 10.15 9.46
CA LEU A 39 2.04 10.83 10.17
C LEU A 39 2.15 10.73 11.71
N GLY A 40 3.13 9.97 12.22
CA GLY A 40 3.32 9.75 13.66
C GLY A 40 2.21 8.92 14.30
N LEU A 41 1.62 7.97 13.56
CA LEU A 41 0.54 7.10 14.04
C LEU A 41 1.09 5.91 14.83
N ALA A 42 1.75 6.20 15.94
CA ALA A 42 2.26 5.20 16.86
C ALA A 42 1.15 4.67 17.80
N PRO A 43 1.31 3.46 18.38
CA PRO A 43 0.29 2.84 19.23
C PRO A 43 -0.06 3.63 20.50
N ASP A 44 0.83 4.51 20.96
CA ASP A 44 0.64 5.38 22.12
C ASP A 44 -0.20 6.64 21.81
N LYS A 45 -0.55 6.87 20.53
CA LYS A 45 -1.31 8.04 20.09
C LYS A 45 -2.81 7.74 19.93
N PRO A 46 -3.69 8.75 20.10
CA PRO A 46 -5.12 8.58 19.83
C PRO A 46 -5.39 8.16 18.37
N HIS A 47 -6.45 7.38 18.17
CA HIS A 47 -6.88 6.98 16.84
C HIS A 47 -7.23 8.19 15.96
N ARG A 48 -6.81 8.13 14.70
CA ARG A 48 -7.16 9.10 13.66
C ARG A 48 -8.02 8.44 12.59
N LYS A 49 -8.77 9.25 11.84
CA LYS A 49 -9.63 8.75 10.77
C LYS A 49 -8.80 8.13 9.65
N CYS A 50 -9.18 6.93 9.20
CA CYS A 50 -8.50 6.19 8.13
C CYS A 50 -8.37 6.99 6.83
N ALA A 51 -9.35 7.87 6.54
CA ALA A 51 -9.32 8.76 5.38
C ALA A 51 -8.05 9.63 5.31
N GLY A 52 -7.49 10.03 6.46
CA GLY A 52 -6.23 10.79 6.51
C GLY A 52 -5.04 9.95 6.03
N THR A 53 -4.90 8.73 6.56
CA THR A 53 -3.82 7.80 6.17
C THR A 53 -3.96 7.39 4.70
N VAL A 54 -5.17 7.05 4.24
CA VAL A 54 -5.43 6.69 2.84
C VAL A 54 -5.10 7.87 1.91
N GLY A 55 -5.54 9.09 2.25
CA GLY A 55 -5.23 10.29 1.48
C GLY A 55 -3.73 10.55 1.36
N GLU A 56 -2.98 10.37 2.45
CA GLU A 56 -1.52 10.54 2.46
C GLU A 56 -0.81 9.51 1.58
N VAL A 57 -1.25 8.24 1.65
CA VAL A 57 -0.71 7.16 0.79
C VAL A 57 -0.95 7.47 -0.68
N LEU A 58 -2.14 7.92 -1.05
CA LEU A 58 -2.49 8.24 -2.44
C LEU A 58 -1.73 9.44 -2.97
N LYS A 59 -1.61 10.50 -2.15
CA LYS A 59 -0.94 11.74 -2.51
C LYS A 59 0.55 11.52 -2.82
N ASN A 60 1.23 10.72 -2.00
CA ASN A 60 2.70 10.68 -2.02
C ASN A 60 3.29 9.36 -2.53
N TYR A 61 2.58 8.23 -2.43
CA TYR A 61 3.21 6.92 -2.57
C TYR A 61 2.46 5.92 -3.48
N HIS A 62 1.15 6.07 -3.69
CA HIS A 62 0.33 5.07 -4.37
C HIS A 62 -0.63 5.71 -5.39
N PRO A 63 -0.22 5.85 -6.67
CA PRO A 63 -1.01 6.52 -7.71
C PRO A 63 -2.08 5.60 -8.32
N HIS A 64 -2.84 4.90 -7.48
CA HIS A 64 -3.93 4.00 -7.87
C HIS A 64 -5.16 4.24 -6.99
N GLY A 65 -6.25 3.51 -7.23
CA GLY A 65 -7.52 3.73 -6.52
C GLY A 65 -7.41 3.56 -4.99
N ASP A 66 -8.14 4.41 -4.28
CA ASP A 66 -8.28 4.46 -2.83
C ASP A 66 -8.79 3.14 -2.23
N VAL A 67 -9.73 2.49 -2.93
CA VAL A 67 -10.30 1.19 -2.53
C VAL A 67 -9.21 0.14 -2.26
N SER A 68 -8.20 0.07 -3.12
CA SER A 68 -7.12 -0.93 -2.97
C SER A 68 -6.26 -0.69 -1.73
N VAL A 69 -6.10 0.57 -1.32
CA VAL A 69 -5.36 0.97 -0.12
C VAL A 69 -6.22 0.72 1.12
N TYR A 70 -7.49 1.11 1.08
CA TYR A 70 -8.41 0.93 2.21
C TYR A 70 -8.68 -0.54 2.51
N ASP A 71 -8.93 -1.37 1.50
CA ASP A 71 -9.13 -2.81 1.66
C ASP A 71 -7.89 -3.50 2.24
N ALA A 72 -6.70 -3.08 1.81
CA ALA A 72 -5.44 -3.60 2.36
C ALA A 72 -5.27 -3.18 3.82
N LEU A 73 -5.59 -1.92 4.16
CA LEU A 73 -5.55 -1.40 5.53
C LEU A 73 -6.50 -2.19 6.45
N VAL A 74 -7.74 -2.41 6.01
CA VAL A 74 -8.74 -3.17 6.78
C VAL A 74 -8.28 -4.60 7.02
N ARG A 75 -7.75 -5.29 6.00
CA ARG A 75 -7.24 -6.67 6.14
C ARG A 75 -6.04 -6.80 7.08
N MET A 76 -5.21 -5.77 7.21
CA MET A 76 -4.09 -5.77 8.17
C MET A 76 -4.55 -5.61 9.63
N ALA A 77 -5.80 -5.19 9.86
CA ALA A 77 -6.36 -4.96 11.19
C ALA A 77 -7.34 -6.06 11.66
N GLN A 78 -7.60 -7.07 10.83
CA GLN A 78 -8.43 -8.24 11.15
C GLN A 78 -7.61 -9.32 11.86
#